data_AF-A0A9X0CXA2-F1
#
_entry.id   AF-A0A9X0CXA2-F1
#
_cell.length_a   1.000
_cell.length_b   1.000
_cell.length_c   1.000
_cell.angle_alpha   90.00
_cell.angle_beta   90.00
_cell.angle_gamma   90.00
#
_symmetry.space_group_name_H-M   'P 1'
#
loop_
_entity.id
_entity.type
_entity.pdbx_description
1 polymer ?
#
loop_
_entity_poly.entity_id
_entity_poly.type
_entity_poly.pdbx_seq_one_letter_code
_entity_poly.pdbx_strand_id
1 'polypeptide(L)'
;MEGRFEVFQPHLFMIIPKRVQNLLGKNKVWTLQQNQNKIVSIIDLHYTLMAIATDIGNEGLQSNLGLFQSISRNRSCDDLRLPTSTLCICQGWETKVHTNSFHFIIAEFALGQLNEKIQTQFLEGNSQTKRPVSGFGSCDRLKGERFDNVREKRVGETLTVTLDIYVQHQELFSVTVQVITGSMLVNMELIQYTRFSEYGIYRTCADKGVDLRLCICKQSAPKLNSVTKSYLLITSPVTREIYAANVEAPVPRWQHYGKVFDSVTRADDMHENCFFILLREHKCGVILEAANSCSFVSYTIELHLSLSNMQVSERIPLHKELGPGTIHFLIAVIQLDPNIDWTWKYTVNFSWKMIR
;
A
#
# COMPACT_ATOMS: atom_id res chain seq x y z
N MET A 1 -10.04 -15.58 -13.83
CA MET A 1 -9.92 -14.11 -13.97
C MET A 1 -11.31 -13.47 -13.92
N GLU A 2 -12.35 -14.21 -14.31
CA GLU A 2 -13.77 -13.82 -14.31
C GLU A 2 -14.31 -13.37 -12.94
N GLY A 3 -13.92 -14.01 -11.82
CA GLY A 3 -14.39 -13.58 -10.49
C GLY A 3 -14.02 -12.14 -10.10
N ARG A 4 -12.97 -11.55 -10.71
CA ARG A 4 -12.63 -10.12 -10.52
C ARG A 4 -13.61 -9.19 -11.25
N PHE A 5 -14.26 -9.65 -12.32
CA PHE A 5 -15.23 -8.88 -13.09
C PHE A 5 -16.53 -8.71 -12.29
N GLU A 6 -16.96 -9.76 -11.57
CA GLU A 6 -18.21 -9.78 -10.80
C GLU A 6 -18.20 -8.82 -9.61
N VAL A 7 -17.06 -8.64 -8.95
CA VAL A 7 -16.92 -7.71 -7.79
C VAL A 7 -17.30 -6.27 -8.15
N PHE A 8 -17.12 -5.88 -9.42
CA PHE A 8 -17.29 -4.50 -9.86
C PHE A 8 -18.54 -4.28 -10.73
N GLN A 9 -19.26 -5.34 -11.11
CA GLN A 9 -20.51 -5.27 -11.87
C GLN A 9 -21.67 -5.94 -11.12
N PRO A 10 -22.07 -5.41 -9.94
CA PRO A 10 -23.24 -5.95 -9.26
C PRO A 10 -24.49 -5.73 -10.12
N HIS A 11 -25.30 -6.77 -10.24
CA HIS A 11 -26.62 -6.64 -10.85
C HIS A 11 -27.50 -5.80 -9.92
N LEU A 12 -27.93 -4.62 -10.38
CA LEU A 12 -28.86 -3.77 -9.66
C LEU A 12 -30.26 -3.95 -10.24
N PHE A 13 -31.20 -4.34 -9.39
CA PHE A 13 -32.62 -4.29 -9.70
C PHE A 13 -33.36 -3.58 -8.57
N MET A 14 -34.43 -2.86 -8.92
CA MET A 14 -35.27 -2.14 -7.98
C MET A 14 -36.72 -2.55 -8.18
N ILE A 15 -37.37 -2.98 -7.10
CA ILE A 15 -38.80 -3.31 -7.10
C ILE A 15 -39.53 -2.18 -6.37
N ILE A 16 -40.39 -1.46 -7.09
CA ILE A 16 -41.14 -0.33 -6.54
C ILE A 16 -42.64 -0.69 -6.49
N PRO A 17 -43.20 -0.95 -5.30
CA PRO A 17 -44.63 -1.21 -5.16
C PRO A 17 -45.50 -0.04 -5.63
N LYS A 18 -46.71 -0.30 -6.14
CA LYS A 18 -47.63 0.75 -6.63
C LYS A 18 -47.86 1.89 -5.64
N ARG A 19 -47.97 1.58 -4.34
CA ARG A 19 -48.12 2.60 -3.29
C ARG A 19 -46.90 3.53 -3.21
N VAL A 20 -45.70 2.98 -3.36
CA VAL A 20 -44.45 3.75 -3.35
C VAL A 20 -44.31 4.56 -4.65
N GLN A 21 -44.74 4.03 -5.80
CA GLN A 21 -44.77 4.80 -7.05
C GLN A 21 -45.65 6.05 -6.93
N ASN A 22 -46.79 5.95 -6.24
CA ASN A 22 -47.66 7.09 -5.98
C ASN A 22 -47.00 8.14 -5.07
N LEU A 23 -46.21 7.69 -4.07
CA LEU A 23 -45.47 8.58 -3.18
C LEU A 23 -44.30 9.29 -3.88
N LEU A 24 -43.54 8.56 -4.69
CA LEU A 24 -42.41 9.12 -5.45
C LEU A 24 -42.86 10.06 -6.58
N GLY A 25 -44.08 9.84 -7.09
CA GLY A 25 -44.63 10.59 -8.21
C GLY A 25 -44.13 10.11 -9.58
N LYS A 26 -44.93 10.41 -10.61
CA LYS A 26 -44.70 9.92 -11.98
C LYS A 26 -43.34 10.34 -12.55
N ASN A 27 -42.87 11.55 -12.25
CA ASN A 27 -41.61 12.07 -12.78
C ASN A 27 -40.41 11.29 -12.26
N LYS A 28 -40.31 11.04 -10.94
CA LYS A 28 -39.20 10.29 -10.35
C LYS A 28 -39.16 8.85 -10.89
N VAL A 29 -40.33 8.20 -10.98
CA VAL A 29 -40.45 6.83 -11.54
C VAL A 29 -40.06 6.80 -13.02
N TRP A 30 -40.49 7.77 -13.81
CA TRP A 30 -40.12 7.87 -15.22
C TRP A 30 -38.62 8.10 -15.42
N THR A 31 -38.00 8.96 -14.61
CA THR A 31 -36.55 9.21 -14.66
C THR A 31 -35.75 7.94 -14.32
N LEU A 32 -36.20 7.15 -13.34
CA LEU A 32 -35.57 5.85 -13.04
C LEU A 32 -35.59 4.92 -14.25
N GLN A 33 -36.68 4.90 -15.02
CA GLN A 33 -36.77 4.12 -16.25
C GLN A 33 -35.79 4.62 -17.33
N GLN A 34 -35.67 5.94 -17.49
CA GLN A 34 -34.73 6.53 -18.45
C GLN A 34 -33.26 6.23 -18.10
N ASN A 35 -32.96 6.11 -16.81
CA ASN A 35 -31.61 5.86 -16.31
C ASN A 35 -31.17 4.39 -16.42
N GLN A 36 -32.05 3.44 -16.77
CA GLN A 36 -31.71 2.00 -16.84
C GLN A 36 -30.58 1.68 -17.83
N ASN A 37 -30.45 2.47 -18.90
CA ASN A 37 -29.40 2.33 -19.92
C ASN A 37 -28.31 3.40 -19.78
N LYS A 38 -28.02 3.82 -18.54
CA LYS A 38 -27.00 4.82 -18.21
C LYS A 38 -25.95 4.23 -17.29
N ILE A 39 -24.77 4.82 -17.33
CA ILE A 39 -23.70 4.47 -16.41
C ILE A 39 -24.03 5.05 -15.03
N VAL A 40 -24.26 4.15 -14.07
CA VAL A 40 -24.63 4.45 -12.69
C VAL A 40 -23.58 3.92 -11.73
N SER A 41 -23.45 4.56 -10.57
CA SER A 41 -22.54 4.18 -9.49
C SER A 41 -23.29 4.00 -8.17
N ILE A 42 -22.63 3.37 -7.19
CA ILE A 42 -23.17 3.25 -5.83
C ILE A 42 -23.40 4.62 -5.16
N ILE A 43 -22.69 5.67 -5.60
CA ILE A 43 -22.87 7.05 -5.13
C ILE A 43 -24.24 7.58 -5.59
N ASP A 44 -24.64 7.28 -6.82
CA ASP A 44 -25.97 7.68 -7.33
C ASP A 44 -27.08 6.96 -6.55
N LEU A 45 -26.88 5.68 -6.20
CA LEU A 45 -27.80 4.94 -5.35
C LEU A 45 -27.87 5.53 -3.93
N HIS A 46 -26.72 5.87 -3.33
CA HIS A 46 -26.65 6.53 -2.03
C HIS A 46 -27.49 7.81 -2.01
N TYR A 47 -27.30 8.71 -2.98
CA TYR A 47 -28.09 9.94 -3.07
C TYR A 47 -29.58 9.68 -3.32
N THR A 48 -29.92 8.63 -4.08
CA THR A 48 -31.32 8.21 -4.25
C THR A 48 -31.97 7.84 -2.92
N LEU A 49 -31.27 7.07 -2.08
CA LEU A 49 -31.74 6.68 -0.75
C LEU A 49 -31.87 7.88 0.18
N MET A 50 -30.92 8.82 0.13
CA MET A 50 -31.00 10.07 0.89
C MET A 50 -32.19 10.91 0.47
N ALA A 51 -32.48 11.02 -0.84
CA ALA A 51 -33.66 11.72 -1.34
C ALA A 51 -34.98 11.10 -0.86
N ILE A 52 -35.05 9.76 -0.81
CA ILE A 52 -36.21 9.06 -0.22
C ILE A 52 -36.34 9.38 1.28
N ALA A 53 -35.23 9.40 2.02
CA ALA A 53 -35.24 9.71 3.44
C ALA A 53 -35.73 11.15 3.72
N THR A 54 -35.35 12.11 2.87
CA THR A 54 -35.85 13.49 2.93
C THR A 54 -37.35 13.55 2.66
N ASP A 55 -37.86 12.82 1.64
CA ASP A 55 -39.29 12.76 1.33
C ASP A 55 -40.14 12.18 2.49
N ILE A 56 -39.53 11.44 3.42
CA ILE A 56 -40.19 10.80 4.58
C ILE A 56 -40.04 11.64 5.87
N GLY A 57 -39.45 12.85 5.80
CA GLY A 57 -39.48 13.83 6.89
C GLY A 57 -38.17 14.03 7.65
N ASN A 58 -37.03 13.53 7.14
CA ASN A 58 -35.71 13.94 7.64
C ASN A 58 -35.27 15.24 6.97
N GLU A 59 -35.75 16.37 7.48
CA GLU A 59 -35.35 17.70 7.01
C GLU A 59 -33.89 17.99 7.40
N GLY A 60 -33.01 18.19 6.41
CA GLY A 60 -31.59 18.53 6.62
C GLY A 60 -30.61 17.91 5.62
N LEU A 61 -31.03 16.97 4.77
CA LEU A 61 -30.15 16.33 3.78
C LEU A 61 -30.18 17.01 2.40
N GLN A 62 -28.99 17.10 1.79
CA GLN A 62 -28.68 17.81 0.54
C GLN A 62 -29.58 17.49 -0.67
N SER A 63 -29.66 18.47 -1.58
CA SER A 63 -30.49 18.55 -2.79
C SER A 63 -30.14 17.61 -3.95
N ASN A 64 -29.26 16.61 -3.76
CA ASN A 64 -28.93 15.68 -4.84
C ASN A 64 -29.96 14.55 -4.92
N LEU A 65 -30.67 14.49 -6.05
CA LEU A 65 -31.76 13.53 -6.27
C LEU A 65 -31.26 12.13 -6.72
N GLY A 66 -29.95 11.94 -6.92
CA GLY A 66 -29.38 10.66 -7.32
C GLY A 66 -30.00 10.15 -8.62
N LEU A 67 -30.50 8.91 -8.63
CA LEU A 67 -31.15 8.28 -9.78
C LEU A 67 -32.53 8.87 -10.11
N PHE A 68 -33.10 9.75 -9.28
CA PHE A 68 -34.34 10.48 -9.60
C PHE A 68 -34.11 11.69 -10.51
N GLN A 69 -32.84 12.02 -10.82
CA GLN A 69 -32.49 13.00 -11.86
C GLN A 69 -31.92 12.30 -13.10
N SER A 70 -32.05 12.94 -14.26
CA SER A 70 -31.54 12.38 -15.52
C SER A 70 -30.02 12.28 -15.49
N ILE A 71 -29.49 11.11 -15.85
CA ILE A 71 -28.04 10.90 -16.00
C ILE A 71 -27.63 11.22 -17.43
N SER A 72 -26.56 12.01 -17.57
CA SER A 72 -26.00 12.40 -18.87
C SER A 72 -25.69 11.18 -19.74
N ARG A 73 -26.05 11.26 -21.03
CA ARG A 73 -25.68 10.24 -22.02
C ARG A 73 -24.17 10.21 -22.30
N ASN A 74 -23.50 11.33 -22.04
CA ASN A 74 -22.06 11.47 -22.25
C ASN A 74 -21.26 11.21 -20.97
N ARG A 75 -21.91 10.70 -19.90
CA ARG A 75 -21.22 10.32 -18.68
C ARG A 75 -20.21 9.22 -19.01
N SER A 76 -18.97 9.45 -18.64
CA SER A 76 -17.83 8.58 -18.86
C SER A 76 -17.34 8.01 -17.53
N CYS A 77 -16.32 7.17 -17.59
CA CYS A 77 -15.67 6.66 -16.38
C CYS A 77 -14.89 7.72 -15.59
N ASP A 78 -14.50 8.86 -16.19
CA ASP A 78 -13.88 9.98 -15.44
C ASP A 78 -14.91 10.64 -14.51
N ASP A 79 -16.20 10.61 -14.88
CA ASP A 79 -17.29 11.19 -14.09
C ASP A 79 -17.71 10.30 -12.93
N LEU A 80 -17.29 9.03 -12.96
CA LEU A 80 -17.50 8.08 -11.88
C LEU A 80 -16.24 8.12 -11.01
N ARG A 81 -16.39 8.42 -9.73
CA ARG A 81 -15.29 8.30 -8.76
C ARG A 81 -15.02 6.81 -8.46
N LEU A 82 -14.76 6.01 -9.49
CA LEU A 82 -14.49 4.60 -9.37
C LEU A 82 -13.09 4.37 -8.79
N PRO A 83 -12.93 3.37 -7.92
CA PRO A 83 -11.62 2.86 -7.58
C PRO A 83 -10.95 2.32 -8.85
N THR A 84 -9.69 2.63 -9.08
CA THR A 84 -8.89 2.18 -10.26
C THR A 84 -8.79 0.65 -10.38
N SER A 85 -9.15 -0.09 -9.35
CA SER A 85 -9.28 -1.54 -9.36
C SER A 85 -10.54 -2.08 -10.06
N THR A 86 -11.49 -1.23 -10.49
CA THR A 86 -12.69 -1.61 -11.26
C THR A 86 -12.36 -1.99 -12.70
N LEU A 87 -11.71 -3.14 -12.86
CA LEU A 87 -11.01 -3.64 -14.06
C LEU A 87 -11.81 -3.69 -15.37
N CYS A 88 -13.14 -3.63 -15.36
CA CYS A 88 -13.94 -4.22 -16.44
C CYS A 88 -15.07 -3.34 -17.00
N ILE A 89 -15.40 -2.23 -16.33
CA ILE A 89 -16.52 -1.37 -16.77
C ILE A 89 -16.06 -0.39 -17.87
N CYS A 90 -14.78 -0.02 -17.85
CA CYS A 90 -14.21 1.04 -18.67
C CYS A 90 -13.24 0.45 -19.69
N GLN A 91 -13.69 -0.51 -20.49
CA GLN A 91 -12.86 -1.19 -21.48
C GLN A 91 -12.20 -0.17 -22.44
N GLY A 92 -10.87 -0.14 -22.49
CA GLY A 92 -10.08 0.82 -23.27
C GLY A 92 -9.63 2.09 -22.53
N TRP A 93 -9.96 2.23 -21.24
CA TRP A 93 -9.55 3.35 -20.40
C TRP A 93 -8.09 3.32 -19.96
N GLU A 94 -7.56 2.11 -19.76
CA GLU A 94 -6.16 1.87 -19.45
C GLU A 94 -5.60 0.92 -20.52
N THR A 95 -4.44 1.26 -21.08
CA THR A 95 -3.77 0.41 -22.07
C THR A 95 -2.93 -0.62 -21.34
N LYS A 96 -3.21 -1.90 -21.57
CA LYS A 96 -2.33 -2.98 -21.08
C LYS A 96 -1.02 -2.91 -21.86
N VAL A 97 0.09 -2.81 -21.15
CA VAL A 97 1.43 -2.69 -21.75
C VAL A 97 2.32 -3.86 -21.36
N HIS A 98 3.39 -4.06 -22.13
CA HIS A 98 4.42 -5.02 -21.77
C HIS A 98 5.26 -4.48 -20.61
N THR A 99 5.57 -5.37 -19.66
CA THR A 99 6.51 -5.05 -18.58
C THR A 99 7.86 -4.65 -19.17
N ASN A 100 8.45 -3.61 -18.59
CA ASN A 100 9.74 -3.04 -18.96
C ASN A 100 10.49 -2.70 -17.67
N SER A 101 11.73 -2.25 -17.77
CA SER A 101 12.56 -1.96 -16.60
C SER A 101 12.00 -0.83 -15.72
N PHE A 102 11.31 0.16 -16.30
CA PHE A 102 10.74 1.28 -15.56
C PHE A 102 9.62 0.81 -14.62
N HIS A 103 8.84 -0.17 -15.05
CA HIS A 103 7.80 -0.79 -14.22
C HIS A 103 8.36 -1.49 -12.95
N PHE A 104 9.61 -1.98 -12.97
CA PHE A 104 10.24 -2.54 -11.76
C PHE A 104 10.44 -1.46 -10.68
N ILE A 105 10.85 -0.26 -11.08
CA ILE A 105 11.03 0.86 -10.15
C ILE A 105 9.70 1.30 -9.54
N ILE A 106 8.64 1.34 -10.36
CA ILE A 106 7.28 1.65 -9.87
C ILE A 106 6.79 0.58 -8.90
N ALA A 107 7.00 -0.71 -9.20
CA ALA A 107 6.60 -1.80 -8.33
C ALA A 107 7.35 -1.77 -6.98
N GLU A 108 8.65 -1.50 -6.99
CA GLU A 108 9.47 -1.31 -5.79
C GLU A 108 9.01 -0.10 -4.96
N PHE A 109 8.76 1.03 -5.61
CA PHE A 109 8.21 2.22 -4.97
C PHE A 109 6.88 1.89 -4.28
N ALA A 110 5.94 1.29 -5.00
CA ALA A 110 4.64 0.93 -4.45
C ALA A 110 4.77 -0.05 -3.27
N LEU A 111 5.61 -1.08 -3.39
CA LEU A 111 5.88 -2.03 -2.31
C LEU A 111 6.48 -1.34 -1.07
N GLY A 112 7.42 -0.41 -1.29
CA GLY A 112 7.99 0.44 -0.24
C GLY A 112 6.92 1.26 0.49
N GLN A 113 6.02 1.90 -0.26
CA GLN A 113 4.90 2.66 0.30
C GLN A 113 3.91 1.79 1.09
N LEU A 114 3.61 0.56 0.62
CA LEU A 114 2.77 -0.38 1.36
C LEU A 114 3.43 -0.80 2.68
N ASN A 115 4.74 -1.09 2.65
CA ASN A 115 5.50 -1.43 3.84
C ASN A 115 5.57 -0.28 4.84
N GLU A 116 5.77 0.95 4.37
CA GLU A 116 5.73 2.14 5.21
C GLU A 116 4.36 2.28 5.90
N LYS A 117 3.26 2.02 5.19
CA LYS A 117 1.91 2.05 5.77
C LYS A 117 1.74 1.01 6.89
N ILE A 118 2.20 -0.23 6.69
CA ILE A 118 2.13 -1.27 7.74
C ILE A 118 2.92 -0.84 8.97
N GLN A 119 4.16 -0.39 8.75
CA GLN A 119 5.06 -0.02 9.82
C GLN A 119 4.53 1.18 10.62
N THR A 120 4.08 2.23 9.94
CA THR A 120 3.50 3.41 10.59
C THR A 120 2.25 3.05 11.38
N GLN A 121 1.33 2.27 10.82
CA GLN A 121 0.12 1.80 11.52
C GLN A 121 0.45 1.00 12.78
N PHE A 122 1.46 0.13 12.69
CA PHE A 122 1.92 -0.65 13.85
C PHE A 122 2.51 0.25 14.93
N LEU A 123 3.43 1.14 14.57
CA LEU A 123 4.11 2.03 15.52
C LEU A 123 3.13 3.00 16.20
N GLU A 124 2.22 3.61 15.44
CA GLU A 124 1.19 4.50 15.98
C GLU A 124 0.20 3.73 16.88
N GLY A 125 -0.31 2.59 16.40
CA GLY A 125 -1.26 1.74 17.14
C GLY A 125 -0.68 1.12 18.41
N ASN A 126 0.65 0.97 18.48
CA ASN A 126 1.37 0.37 19.59
C ASN A 126 2.37 1.34 20.25
N SER A 127 2.08 2.65 20.22
CA SER A 127 2.89 3.70 20.85
C SER A 127 3.19 3.48 22.35
N GLN A 128 2.41 2.61 23.02
CA GLN A 128 2.62 2.23 24.42
C GLN A 128 3.60 1.06 24.62
N THR A 129 3.90 0.29 23.57
CA THR A 129 4.95 -0.72 23.63
C THR A 129 6.29 0.00 23.70
N LYS A 130 6.91 -0.01 24.88
CA LYS A 130 8.10 0.80 25.14
C LYS A 130 9.26 0.50 24.19
N ARG A 131 9.28 -0.67 23.53
CA ARG A 131 10.39 -1.17 22.69
C ARG A 131 9.90 -2.19 21.64
N PRO A 132 9.47 -1.76 20.44
CA PRO A 132 9.08 -2.70 19.41
C PRO A 132 10.31 -3.49 18.91
N VAL A 133 10.17 -4.81 18.86
CA VAL A 133 11.21 -5.74 18.35
C VAL A 133 11.44 -5.54 16.83
N SER A 134 10.39 -5.11 16.14
CA SER A 134 10.35 -4.89 14.70
C SER A 134 9.26 -3.87 14.41
N GLY A 135 9.49 -2.98 13.45
CA GLY A 135 8.51 -1.99 12.99
C GLY A 135 7.23 -2.59 12.41
N PHE A 136 7.16 -3.91 12.17
CA PHE A 136 5.97 -4.59 11.63
C PHE A 136 5.21 -5.44 12.65
N GLY A 137 5.72 -5.58 13.88
CA GLY A 137 5.09 -6.42 14.90
C GLY A 137 4.96 -7.89 14.48
N SER A 138 3.74 -8.40 14.56
CA SER A 138 3.31 -9.76 14.17
C SER A 138 3.10 -9.90 12.65
N CYS A 139 2.84 -8.79 11.96
CA CYS A 139 2.83 -8.75 10.51
C CYS A 139 4.26 -8.88 9.96
N ASP A 140 4.38 -9.44 8.77
CA ASP A 140 5.62 -9.55 8.02
C ASP A 140 5.75 -8.39 7.04
N ARG A 141 6.98 -8.00 6.76
CA ARG A 141 7.27 -7.02 5.71
C ARG A 141 6.89 -7.63 4.36
N LEU A 142 6.16 -6.89 3.55
CA LEU A 142 5.84 -7.31 2.19
C LEU A 142 7.11 -7.40 1.35
N LYS A 143 7.31 -8.56 0.73
CA LYS A 143 8.43 -8.88 -0.14
C LYS A 143 7.88 -9.22 -1.51
N GLY A 144 8.16 -8.38 -2.50
CA GLY A 144 7.74 -8.58 -3.88
C GLY A 144 8.44 -9.76 -4.51
N GLU A 145 7.66 -10.73 -5.00
CA GLU A 145 8.16 -11.88 -5.74
C GLU A 145 8.16 -11.59 -7.24
N ARG A 146 7.04 -11.07 -7.76
CA ARG A 146 6.85 -10.69 -9.16
C ARG A 146 5.70 -9.69 -9.28
N PHE A 147 5.58 -9.05 -10.43
CA PHE A 147 4.40 -8.25 -10.78
C PHE A 147 3.97 -8.53 -12.22
N ASP A 148 2.68 -8.34 -12.50
CA ASP A 148 2.12 -8.52 -13.83
C ASP A 148 0.97 -7.52 -14.09
N ASN A 149 0.29 -7.75 -15.21
CA ASN A 149 -0.93 -7.03 -15.59
C ASN A 149 -0.76 -5.50 -15.59
N VAL A 150 0.38 -5.03 -16.08
CA VAL A 150 0.73 -3.61 -16.11
C VAL A 150 -0.19 -2.86 -17.07
N ARG A 151 -0.74 -1.75 -16.58
CA ARG A 151 -1.67 -0.88 -17.28
C ARG A 151 -1.23 0.56 -17.11
N GLU A 152 -1.28 1.31 -18.18
CA GLU A 152 -0.89 2.72 -18.21
C GLU A 152 -2.04 3.59 -18.70
N LYS A 153 -2.16 4.78 -18.12
CA LYS A 153 -2.99 5.87 -18.61
C LYS A 153 -2.17 7.15 -18.57
N ARG A 154 -2.00 7.80 -19.72
CA ARG A 154 -1.31 9.10 -19.81
C ARG A 154 -2.30 10.23 -20.05
N VAL A 155 -2.26 11.25 -19.20
CA VAL A 155 -3.05 12.47 -19.33
C VAL A 155 -2.11 13.67 -19.15
N GLY A 156 -1.77 14.34 -20.25
CA GLY A 156 -0.74 15.37 -20.24
C GLY A 156 0.61 14.84 -19.75
N GLU A 157 1.19 15.48 -18.74
CA GLU A 157 2.46 15.10 -18.12
C GLU A 157 2.33 13.99 -17.06
N THR A 158 1.09 13.62 -16.72
CA THR A 158 0.80 12.62 -15.69
C THR A 158 0.67 11.24 -16.31
N LEU A 159 1.49 10.30 -15.84
CA LEU A 159 1.41 8.88 -16.13
C LEU A 159 0.85 8.14 -14.91
N THR A 160 -0.33 7.54 -15.06
CA THR A 160 -0.88 6.64 -14.06
C THR A 160 -0.56 5.21 -14.46
N VAL A 161 0.13 4.47 -13.58
CA VAL A 161 0.49 3.08 -13.77
C VAL A 161 -0.21 2.22 -12.74
N THR A 162 -0.96 1.23 -13.21
CA THR A 162 -1.59 0.23 -12.35
C THR A 162 -0.96 -1.13 -12.62
N LEU A 163 -0.53 -1.82 -11.56
CA LEU A 163 0.13 -3.12 -11.66
C LEU A 163 -0.33 -4.05 -10.53
N ASP A 164 -0.25 -5.35 -10.79
CA ASP A 164 -0.61 -6.39 -9.82
C ASP A 164 0.69 -6.98 -9.23
N ILE A 165 0.95 -6.73 -7.95
CA ILE A 165 2.10 -7.20 -7.18
C ILE A 165 1.75 -8.51 -6.48
N TYR A 166 2.56 -9.53 -6.72
CA TYR A 166 2.58 -10.76 -5.94
C TYR A 166 3.67 -10.65 -4.88
N VAL A 167 3.29 -10.82 -3.63
CA VAL A 167 4.19 -10.86 -2.49
C VAL A 167 4.23 -12.27 -1.90
N GLN A 168 4.94 -12.45 -0.79
CA GLN A 168 5.06 -13.74 -0.12
C GLN A 168 3.70 -14.45 0.07
N HIS A 169 3.73 -15.78 0.03
CA HIS A 169 2.53 -16.63 0.08
C HIS A 169 1.56 -16.44 -1.10
N GLN A 170 2.04 -15.92 -2.23
CA GLN A 170 1.22 -15.62 -3.41
C GLN A 170 0.08 -14.64 -3.13
N GLU A 171 0.25 -13.79 -2.12
CA GLU A 171 -0.68 -12.74 -1.77
C GLU A 171 -0.64 -11.64 -2.83
N LEU A 172 -1.80 -11.18 -3.27
CA LEU A 172 -1.93 -10.31 -4.42
C LEU A 172 -2.48 -8.94 -4.05
N PHE A 173 -1.75 -7.91 -4.48
CA PHE A 173 -2.11 -6.51 -4.35
C PHE A 173 -2.16 -5.87 -5.73
N SER A 174 -3.23 -5.14 -6.03
CA SER A 174 -3.24 -4.22 -7.16
C SER A 174 -3.00 -2.82 -6.65
N VAL A 175 -2.03 -2.15 -7.26
CA VAL A 175 -1.57 -0.83 -6.85
C VAL A 175 -1.62 0.11 -8.03
N THR A 176 -1.98 1.35 -7.75
CA THR A 176 -1.99 2.44 -8.73
C THR A 176 -1.05 3.52 -8.25
N VAL A 177 -0.04 3.79 -9.07
CA VAL A 177 0.96 4.83 -8.84
C VAL A 177 0.79 5.91 -9.89
N GLN A 178 0.74 7.16 -9.44
CA GLN A 178 0.82 8.31 -10.32
C GLN A 178 2.26 8.78 -10.40
N VAL A 179 2.73 9.04 -11.62
CA VAL A 179 4.07 9.50 -11.93
C VAL A 179 3.96 10.80 -12.71
N ILE A 180 4.51 11.88 -12.18
CA ILE A 180 4.60 13.18 -12.84
C ILE A 180 6.08 13.48 -13.06
N THR A 181 6.49 13.48 -14.31
CA THR A 181 7.90 13.66 -14.69
C THR A 181 8.23 15.15 -14.74
N GLY A 182 9.02 15.64 -13.79
CA GLY A 182 9.67 16.95 -13.86
C GLY A 182 11.03 16.87 -14.58
N SER A 183 11.82 17.95 -14.53
CA SER A 183 13.16 17.99 -15.15
C SER A 183 14.24 17.23 -14.35
N MET A 184 14.21 17.29 -13.01
CA MET A 184 15.15 16.55 -12.12
C MET A 184 14.45 15.65 -11.08
N LEU A 185 13.18 15.95 -10.78
CA LEU A 185 12.37 15.23 -9.80
C LEU A 185 11.26 14.49 -10.54
N VAL A 186 11.08 13.21 -10.23
CA VAL A 186 9.93 12.42 -10.65
C VAL A 186 9.01 12.31 -9.45
N ASN A 187 7.91 13.04 -9.45
CA ASN A 187 6.95 12.90 -8.37
C ASN A 187 6.21 11.58 -8.54
N MET A 188 6.36 10.67 -7.58
CA MET A 188 5.65 9.39 -7.55
C MET A 188 4.74 9.35 -6.33
N GLU A 189 3.48 9.01 -6.54
CA GLU A 189 2.49 8.91 -5.47
C GLU A 189 1.72 7.60 -5.58
N LEU A 190 1.65 6.84 -4.47
CA LEU A 190 0.76 5.69 -4.38
C LEU A 190 -0.67 6.19 -4.14
N ILE A 191 -1.44 6.30 -5.23
CA ILE A 191 -2.82 6.79 -5.21
C ILE A 191 -3.76 5.78 -4.56
N GLN A 192 -3.60 4.50 -4.91
CA GLN A 192 -4.51 3.46 -4.45
C GLN A 192 -3.79 2.12 -4.33
N TYR A 193 -4.24 1.32 -3.37
CA TYR A 193 -3.96 -0.11 -3.34
C TYR A 193 -5.24 -0.90 -3.03
N THR A 194 -5.29 -2.15 -3.46
CA THR A 194 -6.37 -3.08 -3.17
C THR A 194 -5.79 -4.48 -3.06
N ARG A 195 -6.02 -5.16 -1.94
CA ARG A 195 -5.69 -6.58 -1.80
C ARG A 195 -6.79 -7.43 -2.39
N PHE A 196 -6.42 -8.38 -3.24
CA PHE A 196 -7.34 -9.33 -3.86
C PHE A 196 -7.43 -10.65 -3.11
N SER A 197 -6.33 -11.09 -2.51
CA SER A 197 -6.29 -12.33 -1.74
C SER A 197 -7.10 -12.22 -0.45
N GLU A 198 -7.62 -13.36 0.03
CA GLU A 198 -8.37 -13.41 1.27
C GLU A 198 -7.49 -13.03 2.46
N TYR A 199 -7.97 -12.07 3.26
CA TYR A 199 -7.22 -11.57 4.41
C TYR A 199 -7.90 -11.85 5.76
N GLY A 200 -9.09 -12.45 5.75
CA GLY A 200 -9.82 -12.82 6.98
C GLY A 200 -9.01 -13.76 7.88
N ILE A 201 -8.21 -14.63 7.28
CA ILE A 201 -7.33 -15.59 7.96
C ILE A 201 -6.26 -14.93 8.85
N TYR A 202 -5.88 -13.67 8.59
CA TYR A 202 -4.85 -12.97 9.36
C TYR A 202 -5.42 -12.21 10.57
N ARG A 203 -6.75 -12.23 10.78
CA ARG A 203 -7.42 -11.46 11.85
C ARG A 203 -6.90 -11.85 13.24
N THR A 204 -6.51 -13.11 13.43
CA THR A 204 -6.06 -13.63 14.72
C THR A 204 -4.66 -13.18 15.10
N CYS A 205 -3.85 -12.72 14.15
CA CYS A 205 -2.45 -12.38 14.36
C CYS A 205 -2.09 -10.93 14.00
N ALA A 206 -2.92 -10.24 13.21
CA ALA A 206 -2.71 -8.81 12.95
C ALA A 206 -2.76 -8.01 14.25
N ASP A 207 -1.73 -7.19 14.48
CA ASP A 207 -1.67 -6.33 15.66
C ASP A 207 -2.77 -5.27 15.62
N LYS A 208 -3.17 -4.82 16.81
CA LYS A 208 -4.18 -3.76 16.94
C LYS A 208 -3.70 -2.49 16.23
N GLY A 209 -4.56 -1.93 15.37
CA GLY A 209 -4.28 -0.71 14.62
C GLY A 209 -3.73 -0.93 13.21
N VAL A 210 -3.25 -2.14 12.89
CA VAL A 210 -2.81 -2.48 11.53
C VAL A 210 -4.00 -2.86 10.66
N ASP A 211 -4.06 -2.30 9.44
CA ASP A 211 -5.09 -2.65 8.47
C ASP A 211 -4.94 -4.11 8.05
N LEU A 212 -5.97 -4.90 8.30
CA LEU A 212 -5.99 -6.32 7.96
C LEU A 212 -5.77 -6.57 6.46
N ARG A 213 -6.16 -5.61 5.61
CA ARG A 213 -5.92 -5.69 4.16
C ARG A 213 -4.45 -5.61 3.79
N LEU A 214 -3.58 -5.10 4.66
CA LEU A 214 -2.13 -5.02 4.42
C LEU A 214 -1.36 -6.14 5.15
N CYS A 215 -1.84 -6.59 6.30
CA CYS A 215 -1.11 -7.56 7.12
C CYS A 215 -1.07 -8.96 6.50
N ILE A 216 0.14 -9.52 6.40
CA ILE A 216 0.41 -10.94 6.21
C ILE A 216 1.21 -11.36 7.43
N CYS A 217 0.76 -12.35 8.19
CA CYS A 217 1.44 -12.69 9.44
C CYS A 217 2.73 -13.46 9.18
N LYS A 218 3.73 -13.20 10.04
CA LYS A 218 4.98 -13.99 10.06
C LYS A 218 4.61 -15.46 10.25
N GLN A 219 5.11 -16.33 9.36
CA GLN A 219 5.06 -17.75 9.66
C GLN A 219 5.82 -17.95 10.96
N SER A 220 5.14 -18.48 11.98
CA SER A 220 5.84 -18.91 13.18
C SER A 220 6.92 -19.88 12.71
N ALA A 221 8.19 -19.62 13.03
CA ALA A 221 9.18 -20.69 13.01
C ALA A 221 8.52 -21.89 13.70
N PRO A 222 8.59 -23.11 13.14
CA PRO A 222 7.94 -24.27 13.73
C PRO A 222 8.28 -24.25 15.21
N LYS A 223 7.25 -24.17 16.06
CA LYS A 223 7.43 -24.30 17.50
C LYS A 223 8.29 -25.54 17.65
N LEU A 224 9.52 -25.37 18.12
CA LEU A 224 10.40 -26.50 18.41
C LEU A 224 9.53 -27.48 19.19
N ASN A 225 9.28 -28.65 18.61
CA ASN A 225 8.33 -29.59 19.17
C ASN A 225 8.63 -29.74 20.66
N SER A 226 7.61 -29.46 21.46
CA SER A 226 7.61 -29.63 22.90
C SER A 226 7.91 -31.08 23.26
N VAL A 227 9.20 -31.40 23.31
CA VAL A 227 9.78 -32.52 24.05
C VAL A 227 10.99 -31.89 24.74
N THR A 228 10.79 -30.99 25.70
CA THR A 228 10.84 -31.35 27.12
C THR A 228 10.02 -30.36 27.96
N LYS A 229 8.71 -30.63 28.13
CA LYS A 229 7.92 -30.12 29.27
C LYS A 229 8.15 -31.02 30.49
N SER A 230 9.36 -30.94 31.04
CA SER A 230 9.77 -31.46 32.34
C SER A 230 11.20 -30.92 32.48
N TYR A 231 11.50 -29.88 33.22
CA TYR A 231 11.22 -29.59 34.63
C TYR A 231 11.15 -28.05 34.80
N LEU A 232 10.77 -27.59 35.99
CA LEU A 232 10.60 -26.19 36.43
C LEU A 232 9.13 -25.71 36.44
N LEU A 233 8.35 -26.38 37.28
CA LEU A 233 7.35 -25.70 38.10
C LEU A 233 8.12 -24.69 39.00
N ILE A 234 8.16 -23.41 38.63
CA ILE A 234 8.58 -22.35 39.55
C ILE A 234 7.34 -21.54 39.93
N THR A 235 6.91 -21.77 41.16
CA THR A 235 5.88 -21.06 41.90
C THR A 235 6.44 -19.74 42.44
N SER A 236 6.24 -18.61 41.74
CA SER A 236 6.18 -17.27 42.36
C SER A 236 5.75 -16.21 41.33
N PRO A 237 4.91 -15.21 41.68
CA PRO A 237 4.52 -14.12 40.77
C PRO A 237 5.67 -13.14 40.47
N VAL A 238 6.73 -13.13 41.28
CA VAL A 238 7.80 -12.12 41.25
C VAL A 238 8.80 -12.32 40.10
N THR A 239 8.89 -13.52 39.52
CA THR A 239 9.85 -13.84 38.46
C THR A 239 9.34 -13.55 37.05
N ARG A 240 8.04 -13.31 36.82
CA ARG A 240 7.53 -12.97 35.47
C ARG A 240 8.01 -11.59 34.98
N GLU A 241 8.16 -10.63 35.89
CA GLU A 241 8.60 -9.27 35.53
C GLU A 241 10.11 -9.21 35.25
N ILE A 242 10.91 -10.06 35.90
CA ILE A 242 12.38 -10.05 35.77
C ILE A 242 12.85 -10.81 34.52
N TYR A 243 12.18 -11.89 34.12
CA TYR A 243 12.53 -12.64 32.91
C TYR A 243 12.08 -11.97 31.60
N ALA A 244 11.12 -11.06 31.65
CA ALA A 244 10.73 -10.26 30.48
C ALA A 244 11.72 -9.12 30.16
N ALA A 245 12.59 -8.75 31.11
CA ALA A 245 13.54 -7.63 30.97
C ALA A 245 14.89 -8.02 30.34
N ASN A 246 15.26 -9.31 30.34
CA ASN A 246 16.62 -9.77 30.00
C ASN A 246 16.69 -10.67 28.75
N VAL A 247 15.60 -10.87 28.03
CA VAL A 247 15.67 -11.48 26.70
C VAL A 247 15.83 -10.34 25.70
N GLU A 248 17.06 -10.11 25.23
CA GLU A 248 17.28 -9.26 24.07
C GLU A 248 16.34 -9.70 22.96
N ALA A 249 15.46 -8.78 22.57
CA ALA A 249 14.51 -9.06 21.53
C ALA A 249 15.26 -9.45 20.25
N PRO A 250 14.84 -10.48 19.50
CA PRO A 250 15.54 -10.91 18.31
C PRO A 250 15.66 -9.75 17.32
N VAL A 251 16.90 -9.36 17.05
CA VAL A 251 17.26 -8.29 16.13
C VAL A 251 16.75 -8.63 14.72
N PRO A 252 16.00 -7.73 14.07
CA PRO A 252 15.59 -7.95 12.69
C PRO A 252 16.80 -8.13 11.77
N ARG A 253 16.72 -9.11 10.87
CA ARG A 253 17.80 -9.44 9.93
C ARG A 253 17.57 -8.79 8.56
N TRP A 254 17.52 -7.47 8.53
CA TRP A 254 17.22 -6.69 7.31
C TRP A 254 18.20 -6.97 6.16
N GLN A 255 19.46 -7.28 6.48
CA GLN A 255 20.51 -7.63 5.52
C GLN A 255 20.27 -8.95 4.76
N HIS A 256 19.33 -9.80 5.21
CA HIS A 256 19.07 -11.12 4.63
C HIS A 256 17.73 -11.20 3.87
N TYR A 257 17.19 -10.07 3.41
CA TYR A 257 15.89 -10.04 2.71
C TYR A 257 15.89 -10.73 1.34
N GLY A 258 17.05 -11.08 0.80
CA GLY A 258 17.19 -11.83 -0.44
C GLY A 258 16.79 -10.99 -1.67
N LYS A 259 16.07 -11.61 -2.60
CA LYS A 259 15.63 -10.96 -3.85
C LYS A 259 14.26 -10.29 -3.70
N VAL A 260 14.09 -9.12 -4.32
CA VAL A 260 12.79 -8.44 -4.51
C VAL A 260 12.65 -8.17 -6.01
N PHE A 261 11.57 -8.66 -6.62
CA PHE A 261 11.33 -8.60 -8.08
C PHE A 261 12.59 -8.96 -8.90
N ASP A 262 13.20 -10.10 -8.58
CA ASP A 262 14.46 -10.63 -9.14
C ASP A 262 15.76 -9.87 -8.85
N SER A 263 15.70 -8.65 -8.30
CA SER A 263 16.89 -7.89 -7.90
C SER A 263 17.41 -8.33 -6.53
N VAL A 264 18.72 -8.56 -6.43
CA VAL A 264 19.38 -8.95 -5.18
C VAL A 264 19.54 -7.72 -4.29
N THR A 265 19.11 -7.84 -3.02
CA THR A 265 19.35 -6.78 -2.03
C THR A 265 20.80 -6.83 -1.56
N ARG A 266 21.55 -5.76 -1.85
CA ARG A 266 22.87 -5.51 -1.25
C ARG A 266 22.68 -4.67 0.01
N ALA A 267 23.34 -5.05 1.10
CA ALA A 267 23.27 -4.33 2.36
C ALA A 267 24.64 -3.77 2.71
N ASP A 268 24.73 -2.46 2.83
CA ASP A 268 25.93 -1.76 3.28
C ASP A 268 25.78 -1.44 4.77
N ASP A 269 26.68 -1.98 5.60
CA ASP A 269 26.75 -1.68 7.04
C ASP A 269 27.35 -0.28 7.24
N MET A 270 26.53 0.64 7.76
CA MET A 270 26.92 2.03 8.02
C MET A 270 27.41 2.22 9.46
N HIS A 271 26.93 1.41 10.40
CA HIS A 271 27.25 1.56 11.83
C HIS A 271 26.99 0.25 12.59
N GLU A 272 28.07 -0.40 13.02
CA GLU A 272 28.09 -1.48 14.03
C GLU A 272 27.06 -2.61 13.82
N ASN A 273 26.85 -3.08 12.58
CA ASN A 273 25.82 -4.07 12.24
C ASN A 273 24.40 -3.70 12.69
N CYS A 274 24.14 -2.41 12.83
CA CYS A 274 22.90 -1.87 13.35
C CYS A 274 22.16 -1.08 12.28
N PHE A 275 22.86 -0.13 11.65
CA PHE A 275 22.31 0.71 10.60
C PHE A 275 22.81 0.23 9.23
N PHE A 276 21.88 -0.08 8.34
CA PHE A 276 22.16 -0.54 6.99
C PHE A 276 21.50 0.34 5.94
N ILE A 277 22.20 0.56 4.84
CA ILE A 277 21.59 0.99 3.58
C ILE A 277 21.37 -0.25 2.72
N LEU A 278 20.11 -0.49 2.36
CA LEU A 278 19.73 -1.56 1.46
C LEU A 278 19.59 -0.99 0.05
N LEU A 279 20.28 -1.61 -0.89
CA LEU A 279 20.35 -1.23 -2.28
C LEU A 279 19.80 -2.35 -3.16
N ARG A 280 18.97 -1.98 -4.14
CA ARG A 280 18.60 -2.85 -5.25
C ARG A 280 18.77 -2.12 -6.57
N GLU A 281 19.56 -2.71 -7.45
CA GLU A 281 19.78 -2.18 -8.80
C GLU A 281 18.89 -2.92 -9.80
N HIS A 282 18.29 -2.15 -10.69
CA HIS A 282 17.49 -2.61 -11.82
C HIS A 282 18.07 -1.99 -13.09
N LYS A 283 17.68 -2.51 -14.27
CA LYS A 283 18.26 -2.08 -15.55
C LYS A 283 18.20 -0.57 -15.82
N CYS A 284 17.15 0.11 -15.34
CA CYS A 284 16.94 1.55 -15.58
C CYS A 284 16.79 2.34 -14.27
N GLY A 285 17.32 1.85 -13.16
CA GLY A 285 17.15 2.55 -11.90
C GLY A 285 17.63 1.81 -10.68
N VAL A 286 17.51 2.48 -9.55
CA VAL A 286 18.08 2.07 -8.27
C VAL A 286 17.08 2.37 -7.16
N ILE A 287 16.97 1.46 -6.21
CA ILE A 287 16.13 1.62 -5.02
C ILE A 287 17.02 1.63 -3.78
N LEU A 288 16.79 2.62 -2.91
CA LEU A 288 17.45 2.75 -1.63
C LEU A 288 16.44 2.68 -0.47
N GLU A 289 16.77 1.87 0.53
CA GLU A 289 16.06 1.81 1.81
C GLU A 289 17.08 1.95 2.95
N ALA A 290 16.66 2.47 4.09
CA ALA A 290 17.45 2.49 5.32
C ALA A 290 16.82 1.56 6.35
N ALA A 291 17.62 0.76 7.02
CA ALA A 291 17.15 -0.19 8.01
C ALA A 291 17.94 -0.07 9.31
N ASN A 292 17.23 0.00 10.44
CA ASN A 292 17.79 -0.03 11.77
C ASN A 292 17.38 -1.32 12.45
N SER A 293 18.38 -2.12 12.80
CA SER A 293 18.20 -3.42 13.42
C SER A 293 18.25 -3.31 14.94
N CYS A 294 18.82 -2.24 15.52
CA CYS A 294 18.92 -2.10 16.96
C CYS A 294 17.57 -1.76 17.61
N SER A 295 17.40 -2.24 18.84
CA SER A 295 16.20 -1.97 19.65
C SER A 295 16.30 -0.69 20.51
N PHE A 296 17.47 -0.07 20.61
CA PHE A 296 17.73 1.04 21.54
C PHE A 296 18.35 2.27 20.89
N VAL A 297 18.56 2.26 19.58
CA VAL A 297 19.22 3.35 18.87
C VAL A 297 18.24 3.95 17.89
N SER A 298 18.19 5.28 17.83
CA SER A 298 17.59 6.01 16.72
C SER A 298 18.68 6.68 15.90
N TYR A 299 18.50 6.69 14.58
CA TYR A 299 19.37 7.40 13.66
C TYR A 299 18.63 8.58 13.02
N THR A 300 19.37 9.67 12.81
CA THR A 300 18.98 10.75 11.90
C THR A 300 19.93 10.68 10.73
N ILE A 301 19.40 10.43 9.54
CA ILE A 301 20.20 10.24 8.31
C ILE A 301 20.01 11.43 7.37
N GLU A 302 21.08 11.77 6.67
CA GLU A 302 21.12 12.73 5.56
C GLU A 302 21.76 12.04 4.36
N LEU A 303 20.96 11.80 3.33
CA LEU A 303 21.36 11.12 2.09
C LEU A 303 21.63 12.14 1.00
N HIS A 304 22.84 12.09 0.45
CA HIS A 304 23.25 12.83 -0.74
C HIS A 304 23.39 11.89 -1.94
N LEU A 305 23.04 12.37 -3.13
CA LEU A 305 23.20 11.66 -4.39
C LEU A 305 23.98 12.50 -5.40
N SER A 306 24.87 11.85 -6.14
CA SER A 306 25.52 12.39 -7.34
C SER A 306 25.06 11.55 -8.52
N LEU A 307 24.46 12.20 -9.53
CA LEU A 307 23.68 11.53 -10.57
C LEU A 307 24.07 12.05 -11.96
N SER A 308 24.12 11.14 -12.93
CA SER A 308 24.22 11.46 -14.36
C SER A 308 23.17 10.65 -15.12
N ASN A 309 22.41 11.32 -16.00
CA ASN A 309 21.29 10.73 -16.76
C ASN A 309 20.24 10.02 -15.87
N MET A 310 19.95 10.57 -14.70
CA MET A 310 18.99 10.02 -13.74
C MET A 310 18.13 11.12 -13.10
N GLN A 311 16.94 10.73 -12.65
CA GLN A 311 16.04 11.51 -11.81
C GLN A 311 15.74 10.77 -10.52
N VAL A 312 15.19 11.49 -9.55
CA VAL A 312 14.91 10.99 -8.21
C VAL A 312 13.45 11.17 -7.82
N SER A 313 12.94 10.26 -6.99
CA SER A 313 11.57 10.32 -6.47
C SER A 313 11.39 11.33 -5.34
N GLU A 314 12.48 11.66 -4.64
CA GLU A 314 12.50 12.55 -3.48
C GLU A 314 13.53 13.65 -3.65
N ARG A 315 13.35 14.75 -2.91
CA ARG A 315 14.32 15.85 -2.93
C ARG A 315 15.60 15.46 -2.19
N ILE A 316 16.74 15.89 -2.73
CA ILE A 316 18.08 15.66 -2.17
C ILE A 316 18.67 17.00 -1.71
N PRO A 317 19.34 17.08 -0.53
CA PRO A 317 19.56 15.99 0.42
C PRO A 317 18.25 15.51 1.09
N LEU A 318 18.14 14.20 1.26
CA LEU A 318 16.99 13.58 1.93
C LEU A 318 17.33 13.40 3.41
N HIS A 319 16.48 13.96 4.28
CA HIS A 319 16.57 13.77 5.72
C HIS A 319 15.49 12.79 6.19
N LYS A 320 15.87 11.78 6.97
CA LYS A 320 14.92 10.80 7.52
C LYS A 320 15.34 10.40 8.94
N GLU A 321 14.36 10.25 9.83
CA GLU A 321 14.56 9.62 11.13
C GLU A 321 14.25 8.12 11.03
N LEU A 322 15.10 7.32 11.65
CA LEU A 322 15.03 5.87 11.63
C LEU A 322 14.98 5.37 13.07
N GLY A 323 13.79 5.00 13.52
CA GLY A 323 13.53 4.45 14.85
C GLY A 323 14.11 3.05 15.04
N PRO A 324 14.11 2.53 16.28
CA PRO A 324 14.57 1.18 16.56
C PRO A 324 13.75 0.12 15.80
N GLY A 325 14.45 -0.85 15.21
CA GLY A 325 13.81 -1.97 14.52
C GLY A 325 13.00 -1.59 13.28
N THR A 326 13.16 -0.39 12.73
CA THR A 326 12.41 0.06 11.55
C THR A 326 13.21 -0.04 10.26
N ILE A 327 12.49 -0.05 9.13
CA ILE A 327 13.04 0.04 7.78
C ILE A 327 12.19 1.01 6.97
N HIS A 328 12.82 1.99 6.34
CA HIS A 328 12.13 3.00 5.55
C HIS A 328 12.59 2.97 4.10
N PHE A 329 11.62 3.05 3.19
CA PHE A 329 11.91 3.43 1.82
C PHE A 329 12.46 4.85 1.79
N LEU A 330 13.61 5.04 1.15
CA LEU A 330 14.23 6.35 1.03
C LEU A 330 13.89 6.99 -0.30
N ILE A 331 14.29 6.35 -1.40
CA ILE A 331 14.24 6.97 -2.71
C ILE A 331 14.31 5.93 -3.82
N ALA A 332 13.59 6.22 -4.91
CA ALA A 332 13.78 5.58 -6.19
C ALA A 332 14.53 6.53 -7.12
N VAL A 333 15.56 6.01 -7.77
CA VAL A 333 16.36 6.70 -8.78
C VAL A 333 16.07 6.05 -10.13
N ILE A 334 15.74 6.84 -11.15
CA ILE A 334 15.24 6.37 -12.44
C ILE A 334 16.08 6.97 -13.56
N GLN A 335 16.44 6.17 -14.55
CA GLN A 335 17.14 6.61 -15.76
C GLN A 335 16.27 7.56 -16.58
N LEU A 336 16.87 8.66 -17.04
CA LEU A 336 16.23 9.69 -17.85
C LEU A 336 16.06 9.24 -19.31
N ASP A 337 17.18 9.02 -19.98
CA ASP A 337 17.23 8.56 -21.36
C ASP A 337 17.76 7.12 -21.40
N PRO A 338 16.97 6.13 -21.87
CA PRO A 338 17.41 4.74 -21.96
C PRO A 338 18.60 4.52 -22.90
N ASN A 339 18.92 5.49 -23.78
CA ASN A 339 20.00 5.40 -24.76
C ASN A 339 21.33 5.98 -24.25
N ILE A 340 21.34 6.63 -23.08
CA ILE A 340 22.53 7.25 -22.49
C ILE A 340 22.94 6.45 -21.25
N ASP A 341 24.23 6.17 -21.12
CA ASP A 341 24.76 5.53 -19.92
C ASP A 341 24.51 6.42 -18.70
N TRP A 342 24.16 5.77 -17.59
CA TRP A 342 23.89 6.46 -16.33
C TRP A 342 24.94 6.09 -15.29
N THR A 343 25.21 7.04 -14.41
CA THR A 343 26.08 6.81 -13.25
C THR A 343 25.44 7.43 -12.03
N TRP A 344 25.68 6.80 -10.89
CA TRP A 344 25.14 7.26 -9.63
C TRP A 344 26.12 6.94 -8.50
N LYS A 345 26.15 7.79 -7.49
CA LYS A 345 26.85 7.57 -6.22
C LYS A 345 26.01 8.14 -5.10
N TYR A 346 26.14 7.55 -3.92
CA TYR A 346 25.45 8.02 -2.73
C TYR A 346 26.42 8.21 -1.57
N THR A 347 26.12 9.17 -0.71
CA THR A 347 26.83 9.41 0.55
C THR A 347 25.77 9.54 1.64
N VAL A 348 25.98 8.88 2.76
CA VAL A 348 25.09 8.96 3.93
C VAL A 348 25.87 9.54 5.08
N ASN A 349 25.43 10.71 5.54
CA ASN A 349 25.82 11.25 6.83
C ASN A 349 24.76 10.82 7.85
N PHE A 350 25.17 10.46 9.05
CA PHE A 350 24.23 10.10 10.10
C PHE A 350 24.70 10.56 11.48
N SER A 351 23.72 10.75 12.36
CA SER A 351 23.92 10.87 13.80
C SER A 351 22.99 9.89 14.51
N TRP A 352 23.33 9.51 15.74
CA TRP A 352 22.56 8.53 16.49
C TRP A 352 22.42 8.90 17.95
N LYS A 353 21.37 8.38 18.58
CA LYS A 353 21.08 8.54 20.01
C LYS A 353 20.49 7.28 20.60
N MET A 354 20.83 7.01 21.86
CA MET A 354 20.20 5.94 22.64
C MET A 354 18.82 6.38 23.13
N ILE A 355 17.83 5.50 23.01
CA ILE A 355 16.48 5.67 23.53
C ILE A 355 16.40 4.94 24.87
N ARG A 356 16.03 5.67 25.93
CA ARG A 356 15.91 5.13 27.30
C ARG A 356 14.55 4.50 27.55
#